data_AF-A0A9P7RXA9-F1
#
_entry.id   AF-A0A9P7RXA9-F1
#
_cell.length_a   1.000
_cell.length_b   1.000
_cell.length_c   1.000
_cell.angle_alpha   90.00
_cell.angle_beta   90.00
_cell.angle_gamma   90.00
#
_symmetry.space_group_name_H-M   'P 1'
#
loop_
_entity.id
_entity.type
_entity.pdbx_description
1 polymer ?
#
loop_
_entity_poly.entity_id
_entity_poly.type
_entity_poly.pdbx_seq_one_letter_code
_entity_poly.pdbx_strand_id
1 'polypeptide(L)'
;MKGEVETLLDEDDAARTTGRTLKTVIIEDSSSESEEVESEREMESGGFRERANSFHHDGDQVQPTASSSAPALSTPILSLAAATSPPGTPSERKAFVVYRGARPGAFQRFYQIHPDDRLPGGVFKSFPSLELAREVYQQAFRTGVIDALNDEPLDGNSPQFYVVSQGVHPAMYPNPIPAMRDGLGWRGGALYIFHSRLKAETFFLRELNAGRTRQWTLSL
;
A
#
# COMPACT_ATOMS: atom_id res chain seq x y z
N MET A 1 -28.19 -55.66 11.08
CA MET A 1 -27.08 -55.84 10.12
C MET A 1 -25.96 -54.92 10.57
N LYS A 2 -24.78 -55.52 10.79
CA LYS A 2 -23.55 -54.87 11.26
C LYS A 2 -22.84 -54.22 10.07
N GLY A 3 -22.14 -53.11 10.32
CA GLY A 3 -21.28 -52.44 9.35
C GLY A 3 -20.37 -51.47 10.10
N GLU A 4 -19.34 -52.03 10.72
CA GLU A 4 -18.23 -51.35 11.39
C GLU A 4 -17.19 -51.01 10.31
N VAL A 5 -16.76 -49.75 10.23
CA VAL A 5 -15.71 -49.30 9.33
C VAL A 5 -14.62 -48.69 10.18
N GLU A 6 -13.59 -49.48 10.48
CA GLU A 6 -12.30 -49.02 10.98
C GLU A 6 -11.50 -48.44 9.81
N THR A 7 -11.09 -47.18 9.95
CA THR A 7 -10.01 -46.60 9.15
C THR A 7 -8.85 -46.30 10.08
N LEU A 8 -7.83 -47.15 9.99
CA LEU A 8 -6.45 -46.88 10.36
C LEU A 8 -5.93 -45.75 9.47
N LEU A 9 -5.39 -44.68 10.04
CA LEU A 9 -4.45 -43.80 9.36
C LEU A 9 -3.26 -43.53 10.28
N ASP A 10 -2.09 -43.82 9.73
CA ASP A 10 -0.77 -43.79 10.32
C ASP A 10 -0.39 -42.44 10.96
N GLU A 11 0.15 -42.52 12.18
CA GLU A 11 0.93 -41.48 12.82
C GLU A 11 2.38 -41.57 12.34
N ASP A 12 2.77 -40.79 11.33
CA ASP A 12 4.17 -40.42 11.10
C ASP A 12 4.25 -39.32 10.03
N ASP A 13 4.33 -38.04 10.43
CA ASP A 13 5.21 -37.07 9.77
C ASP A 13 5.41 -35.85 10.67
N ALA A 14 6.51 -35.88 11.41
CA ALA A 14 7.07 -34.75 12.12
C ALA A 14 7.75 -33.79 11.13
N ALA A 15 7.62 -32.50 11.41
CA ALA A 15 8.40 -31.38 10.84
C ALA A 15 7.93 -30.78 9.51
N ARG A 16 6.85 -29.97 9.56
CA ARG A 16 6.80 -28.72 8.79
C ARG A 16 6.37 -27.56 9.66
N THR A 17 7.38 -26.80 10.09
CA THR A 17 7.28 -25.43 10.57
C THR A 17 6.30 -24.65 9.69
N THR A 18 5.20 -24.26 10.33
CA THR A 18 4.08 -23.52 9.79
C THR A 18 4.54 -22.19 9.21
N GLY A 19 4.64 -22.16 7.87
CA GLY A 19 4.51 -20.93 7.11
C GLY A 19 3.15 -20.33 7.44
N ARG A 20 3.14 -19.27 8.24
CA ARG A 20 1.96 -18.51 8.59
C ARG A 20 1.44 -17.82 7.33
N THR A 21 0.62 -18.54 6.57
CA THR A 21 -0.21 -17.98 5.50
C THR A 21 -1.09 -16.90 6.12
N LEU A 22 -0.75 -15.64 5.88
CA LEU A 22 -1.63 -14.52 6.17
C LEU A 22 -2.82 -14.66 5.23
N LYS A 23 -3.90 -15.26 5.72
CA LYS A 23 -5.20 -15.22 5.03
C LYS A 23 -5.58 -13.75 4.89
N THR A 24 -5.70 -13.28 3.66
CA THR A 24 -6.41 -12.05 3.34
C THR A 24 -7.83 -12.21 3.87
N VAL A 25 -8.15 -11.55 4.98
CA VAL A 25 -9.52 -11.47 5.50
C VAL A 25 -10.20 -10.36 4.72
N ILE A 26 -10.96 -10.73 3.70
CA ILE A 26 -11.95 -9.84 3.10
C ILE A 26 -13.08 -9.76 4.13
N ILE A 27 -13.24 -8.60 4.76
CA ILE A 27 -14.38 -8.34 5.64
C ILE A 27 -15.52 -7.88 4.72
N GLU A 28 -16.30 -8.84 4.21
CA GLU A 28 -17.58 -8.54 3.58
C GLU A 28 -18.57 -8.16 4.69
N ASP A 29 -18.86 -6.86 4.77
CA ASP A 29 -19.87 -6.28 5.64
C ASP A 29 -21.24 -6.74 5.12
N SER A 30 -21.70 -7.91 5.60
CA SER A 30 -23.07 -8.38 5.40
C SER A 30 -24.01 -7.46 6.17
N SER A 31 -24.34 -6.31 5.56
CA SER A 31 -25.43 -5.45 6.01
C SER A 31 -26.76 -6.09 5.62
N SER A 32 -27.23 -7.03 6.45
CA SER A 32 -28.62 -7.47 6.44
C SER A 32 -29.48 -6.35 7.00
N GLU A 33 -29.95 -5.46 6.12
CA GLU A 33 -31.10 -4.61 6.40
C GLU A 33 -32.35 -5.49 6.37
N SER A 34 -33.01 -5.60 7.51
CA SER A 34 -34.31 -6.21 7.67
C SER A 34 -35.20 -5.26 8.47
N GLU A 35 -36.36 -5.01 7.88
CA GLU A 35 -37.64 -4.66 8.51
C GLU A 35 -37.86 -3.21 8.96
N GLU A 36 -38.55 -2.51 8.06
CA GLU A 36 -39.78 -1.74 8.32
C GLU A 36 -40.28 -1.77 9.77
N VAL A 37 -40.23 -0.61 10.43
CA VAL A 37 -41.17 -0.28 11.50
C VAL A 37 -41.63 1.16 11.29
N GLU A 38 -42.86 1.29 10.75
CA GLU A 38 -43.67 2.49 10.89
C GLU A 38 -43.79 2.87 12.36
N SER A 39 -43.44 4.12 12.69
CA SER A 39 -43.86 4.74 13.93
C SER A 39 -44.02 6.22 13.72
N GLU A 40 -45.25 6.58 13.34
CA GLU A 40 -45.80 7.92 13.47
C GLU A 40 -45.65 8.39 14.93
N ARG A 41 -44.84 9.43 15.15
CA ARG A 41 -45.02 10.37 16.26
C ARG A 41 -44.68 11.78 15.79
N GLU A 42 -45.72 12.50 15.39
CA GLU A 42 -45.78 13.94 15.59
C GLU A 42 -45.58 14.24 17.09
N MET A 43 -44.59 15.07 17.43
CA MET A 43 -44.69 16.06 18.51
C MET A 43 -43.66 17.18 18.28
N GLU A 44 -44.23 18.38 18.07
CA GLU A 44 -43.84 19.64 18.69
C GLU A 44 -42.38 20.14 18.68
N SER A 45 -42.23 21.28 18.00
CA SER A 45 -41.93 22.58 18.62
C SER A 45 -40.74 22.65 19.58
N GLY A 46 -39.66 23.30 19.13
CA GLY A 46 -38.61 23.75 20.03
C GLY A 46 -37.45 24.41 19.31
N GLY A 47 -37.59 25.69 19.00
CA GLY A 47 -36.49 26.49 18.48
C GLY A 47 -35.28 26.49 19.43
N PHE A 48 -34.09 26.33 18.87
CA PHE A 48 -32.86 26.49 19.63
C PHE A 48 -31.76 27.19 18.82
N ARG A 49 -31.72 28.51 19.04
CA ARG A 49 -30.54 29.41 19.11
C ARG A 49 -29.33 29.08 18.23
N GLU A 50 -29.17 29.92 17.20
CA GLU A 50 -27.88 30.37 16.72
C GLU A 50 -27.01 30.88 17.89
N ARG A 51 -25.86 30.25 18.09
CA ARG A 51 -24.76 30.82 18.86
C ARG A 51 -23.58 31.02 17.91
N ALA A 52 -23.44 32.25 17.46
CA ALA A 52 -22.22 32.75 16.84
C ALA A 52 -21.07 32.66 17.86
N ASN A 53 -20.15 31.71 17.66
CA ASN A 53 -18.87 31.70 18.34
C ASN A 53 -17.86 32.43 17.47
N SER A 54 -17.75 33.74 17.72
CA SER A 54 -16.62 34.57 17.33
C SER A 54 -15.45 34.20 18.24
N PHE A 55 -14.45 33.47 17.72
CA PHE A 55 -13.19 33.27 18.42
C PHE A 55 -12.14 34.21 17.84
N HIS A 56 -11.69 35.13 18.70
CA HIS A 56 -10.56 36.01 18.50
C HIS A 56 -9.29 35.20 18.23
N HIS A 57 -8.54 35.61 17.21
CA HIS A 57 -7.20 35.12 16.90
C HIS A 57 -6.23 36.20 17.39
N ASP A 58 -5.69 36.01 18.59
CA ASP A 58 -4.70 36.91 19.19
C ASP A 58 -3.48 36.10 19.62
N GLY A 59 -2.30 36.58 19.22
CA GLY A 59 -1.00 36.31 19.83
C GLY A 59 -0.50 34.86 19.81
N ASP A 60 0.56 34.59 19.03
CA ASP A 60 1.91 34.75 19.56
C ASP A 60 2.94 34.50 18.45
N GLN A 61 3.66 35.56 18.10
CA GLN A 61 4.73 35.54 17.11
C GLN A 61 6.03 35.26 17.84
N VAL A 62 6.44 33.99 17.91
CA VAL A 62 7.74 33.62 18.49
C VAL A 62 8.72 33.32 17.37
N GLN A 63 9.60 34.29 17.10
CA GLN A 63 10.86 34.07 16.40
C GLN A 63 11.85 33.36 17.33
N PRO A 64 12.47 32.26 16.89
CA PRO A 64 13.80 31.92 17.37
C PRO A 64 14.86 32.29 16.33
N THR A 65 15.61 33.34 16.66
CA THR A 65 16.97 33.61 16.19
C THR A 65 17.89 32.47 16.60
N ALA A 66 18.65 31.90 15.67
CA ALA A 66 20.04 31.48 15.93
C ALA A 66 20.73 31.05 14.63
N SER A 67 21.61 31.92 14.17
CA SER A 67 22.71 31.58 13.27
C SER A 67 23.60 30.53 13.93
N SER A 68 23.84 29.41 13.24
CA SER A 68 24.93 28.50 13.58
C SER A 68 25.78 28.26 12.34
N SER A 69 26.82 29.09 12.23
CA SER A 69 27.95 28.91 11.33
C SER A 69 28.81 27.76 11.86
N ALA A 70 29.12 26.79 10.99
CA ALA A 70 30.09 25.75 11.29
C ALA A 70 30.95 25.44 10.04
N PRO A 71 32.23 25.08 10.24
CA PRO A 71 33.33 25.37 9.32
C PRO A 71 33.47 24.38 8.16
N ALA A 72 33.90 24.91 7.02
CA ALA A 72 34.33 24.16 5.86
C ALA A 72 35.62 23.38 6.16
N LEU A 73 35.55 22.05 6.06
CA LEU A 73 36.72 21.18 6.04
C LEU A 73 37.11 20.92 4.58
N SER A 74 38.26 21.49 4.19
CA SER A 74 38.99 21.17 2.96
C SER A 74 39.28 19.68 2.89
N THR A 75 38.68 19.00 1.90
CA THR A 75 39.15 17.71 1.42
C THR A 75 39.94 17.88 0.13
N PRO A 76 41.06 17.17 -0.05
CA PRO A 76 41.83 17.19 -1.28
C PRO A 76 41.07 16.45 -2.40
N ILE A 77 40.80 17.17 -3.50
CA ILE A 77 40.26 16.59 -4.74
C ILE A 77 41.40 15.81 -5.40
N LEU A 78 41.36 14.48 -5.27
CA LEU A 78 42.11 13.58 -6.15
C LEU A 78 41.40 13.57 -7.51
N SER A 79 42.13 14.06 -8.51
CA SER A 79 41.77 14.12 -9.92
C SER A 79 41.48 12.71 -10.44
N LEU A 80 40.19 12.40 -10.66
CA LEU A 80 39.76 11.17 -11.30
C LEU A 80 39.81 11.39 -12.82
N ALA A 81 40.70 10.65 -13.47
CA ALA A 81 40.86 10.64 -14.92
C ALA A 81 39.49 10.51 -15.62
N ALA A 82 39.25 11.41 -16.57
CA ALA A 82 38.12 11.35 -17.48
C ALA A 82 38.18 10.05 -18.28
N ALA A 83 37.42 9.04 -17.84
CA ALA A 83 37.11 7.89 -18.65
C ALA A 83 36.17 8.35 -19.77
N THR A 84 36.75 8.65 -20.93
CA THR A 84 36.06 8.83 -22.20
C THR A 84 35.16 7.63 -22.44
N SER A 85 33.87 7.78 -22.15
CA SER A 85 32.87 6.75 -22.39
C SER A 85 32.67 6.63 -23.91
N PRO A 86 32.80 5.43 -24.50
CA PRO A 86 32.68 5.26 -25.94
C PRO A 86 31.28 5.62 -26.44
N PRO A 87 31.14 6.28 -27.61
CA PRO A 87 29.87 6.64 -28.19
C PRO A 87 29.14 5.40 -28.71
N GLY A 88 28.21 4.92 -27.91
CA GLY A 88 27.34 3.79 -28.22
C GLY A 88 26.84 3.12 -26.95
N THR A 89 26.22 3.88 -26.04
CA THR A 89 25.60 3.27 -24.86
C THR A 89 24.42 2.43 -25.33
N PRO A 90 24.48 1.08 -25.24
CA PRO A 90 23.30 0.27 -25.46
C PRO A 90 22.28 0.75 -24.44
N SER A 91 21.10 1.16 -24.93
CA SER A 91 19.92 1.47 -24.13
C SER A 91 19.94 0.66 -22.86
N GLU A 92 20.23 1.34 -21.73
CA GLU A 92 20.24 0.79 -20.38
C GLU A 92 19.02 -0.13 -20.29
N ARG A 93 19.24 -1.45 -20.19
CA ARG A 93 18.20 -2.47 -20.40
C ARG A 93 17.17 -2.41 -19.29
N LYS A 94 16.25 -1.45 -19.38
CA LYS A 94 15.18 -1.23 -18.42
C LYS A 94 14.14 -2.33 -18.57
N ALA A 95 13.94 -3.09 -17.50
CA ALA A 95 12.79 -3.95 -17.33
C ALA A 95 11.66 -3.18 -16.65
N PHE A 96 10.46 -3.75 -16.64
CA PHE A 96 9.27 -3.12 -16.09
C PHE A 96 8.49 -4.13 -15.25
N VAL A 97 7.82 -3.65 -14.22
CA VAL A 97 6.84 -4.41 -13.45
C VAL A 97 5.51 -3.70 -13.53
N VAL A 98 4.46 -4.45 -13.87
CA VAL A 98 3.06 -4.03 -13.80
C VAL A 98 2.46 -4.68 -12.56
N TYR A 99 2.05 -3.86 -11.60
CA TYR A 99 1.41 -4.29 -10.35
C TYR A 99 -0.10 -4.30 -10.48
N ARG A 100 -0.66 -3.33 -11.20
CA ARG A 100 -2.10 -3.19 -11.49
C ARG A 100 -2.31 -3.02 -12.98
N GLY A 101 -3.18 -3.83 -13.57
CA GLY A 101 -3.51 -3.80 -15.00
C GLY A 101 -4.19 -5.08 -15.47
N ALA A 102 -4.52 -5.16 -16.77
CA ALA A 102 -5.03 -6.34 -17.43
C ALA A 102 -4.04 -7.52 -17.40
N ARG A 103 -2.72 -7.24 -17.41
CA ARG A 103 -1.67 -8.28 -17.36
C ARG A 103 -0.56 -7.93 -16.36
N PRO A 104 -0.79 -8.10 -15.04
CA PRO A 104 0.25 -7.94 -14.04
C PRO A 104 1.43 -8.88 -14.30
N GLY A 105 2.66 -8.40 -14.08
CA GLY A 105 3.86 -9.19 -14.36
C GLY A 105 5.13 -8.36 -14.50
N ALA A 106 6.24 -9.06 -14.73
CA ALA A 106 7.53 -8.47 -15.03
C ALA A 106 7.87 -8.64 -16.53
N PHE A 107 8.21 -7.53 -17.18
CA PHE A 107 8.42 -7.43 -18.62
C PHE A 107 9.82 -6.92 -18.92
N GLN A 108 10.44 -7.44 -19.99
CA GLN A 108 11.77 -7.01 -20.38
C GLN A 108 11.76 -5.67 -21.12
N ARG A 109 10.65 -5.36 -21.80
CA ARG A 109 10.55 -4.20 -22.67
C ARG A 109 9.22 -3.50 -22.48
N PHE A 110 9.22 -2.17 -22.58
CA PHE A 110 8.04 -1.35 -22.34
C PHE A 110 6.84 -1.74 -23.22
N TYR A 111 7.08 -2.06 -24.50
CA TYR A 111 6.01 -2.43 -25.44
C TYR A 111 5.31 -3.76 -25.13
N GLN A 112 5.89 -4.59 -24.24
CA GLN A 112 5.26 -5.85 -23.81
C GLN A 112 4.14 -5.60 -22.79
N ILE A 113 4.18 -4.45 -22.09
CA ILE A 113 3.11 -3.99 -21.21
C ILE A 113 1.86 -3.74 -22.05
N HIS A 114 0.70 -4.25 -21.61
CA HIS A 114 -0.55 -4.06 -22.35
C HIS A 114 -0.86 -2.56 -22.43
N PRO A 115 -1.41 -2.05 -23.56
CA PRO A 115 -1.83 -0.65 -23.65
C PRO A 115 -2.77 -0.24 -22.50
N ASP A 116 -3.67 -1.15 -22.11
CA ASP A 116 -4.63 -0.90 -21.03
C ASP A 116 -3.96 -0.77 -19.65
N ASP A 117 -2.82 -1.42 -19.43
CA ASP A 117 -2.04 -1.29 -18.19
C ASP A 117 -1.41 0.12 -18.06
N ARG A 118 -1.42 0.90 -19.14
CA ARG A 118 -0.92 2.28 -19.20
C ARG A 118 -2.03 3.32 -19.07
N LEU A 119 -3.29 2.89 -19.02
CA LEU A 119 -4.44 3.76 -18.83
C LEU A 119 -4.52 4.28 -17.39
N PRO A 120 -5.36 5.31 -17.13
CA PRO A 120 -5.62 5.78 -15.77
C PRO A 120 -6.03 4.61 -14.87
N GLY A 121 -5.35 4.47 -13.72
CA GLY A 121 -5.54 3.34 -12.79
C GLY A 121 -4.44 2.27 -12.87
N GLY A 122 -3.68 2.19 -13.96
CA GLY A 122 -2.52 1.31 -14.07
C GLY A 122 -1.39 1.68 -13.10
N VAL A 123 -0.71 0.67 -12.54
CA VAL A 123 0.41 0.88 -11.62
C VAL A 123 1.60 0.07 -12.11
N PHE A 124 2.64 0.77 -12.57
CA PHE A 124 3.85 0.14 -13.08
C PHE A 124 5.12 0.94 -12.74
N LYS A 125 6.27 0.26 -12.76
CA LYS A 125 7.59 0.85 -12.51
C LYS A 125 8.67 0.20 -13.36
N SER A 126 9.68 0.96 -13.77
CA SER A 126 10.89 0.44 -14.42
C SER A 126 11.99 0.06 -13.43
N PHE A 127 12.81 -0.91 -13.82
CA PHE A 127 13.92 -1.47 -13.05
C PHE A 127 15.16 -1.63 -13.94
N PRO A 128 16.38 -1.56 -13.37
CA PRO A 128 17.62 -1.69 -14.14
C PRO A 128 17.87 -3.08 -14.74
N SER A 129 17.21 -4.13 -14.24
CA SER A 129 17.32 -5.49 -14.77
C SER A 129 16.00 -6.27 -14.66
N LEU A 130 15.83 -7.26 -15.55
CA LEU A 130 14.67 -8.16 -15.54
C LEU A 130 14.65 -9.06 -14.30
N GLU A 131 15.83 -9.45 -13.81
CA GLU A 131 15.97 -10.25 -12.60
C GLU A 131 15.42 -9.51 -11.37
N LEU A 132 15.83 -8.26 -11.17
CA LEU A 132 15.31 -7.43 -10.09
C LEU A 132 13.81 -7.16 -10.25
N ALA A 133 13.34 -6.89 -11.48
CA ALA A 133 11.92 -6.73 -11.75
C ALA A 133 11.11 -7.97 -11.34
N ARG A 134 11.59 -9.17 -11.68
CA ARG A 134 10.94 -10.44 -11.31
C ARG A 134 10.94 -10.67 -9.81
N GLU A 135 12.07 -10.44 -9.15
CA GLU A 135 12.19 -10.62 -7.70
C GLU A 135 11.18 -9.72 -6.96
N VAL A 136 11.15 -8.44 -7.31
CA VAL A 136 10.26 -7.46 -6.69
C VAL A 136 8.79 -7.80 -6.97
N TYR A 137 8.46 -8.19 -8.21
CA TYR A 137 7.11 -8.67 -8.54
C TYR A 137 6.72 -9.90 -7.70
N GLN A 138 7.60 -10.90 -7.59
CA GLN A 138 7.35 -12.11 -6.79
C GLN A 138 7.19 -11.82 -5.30
N GLN A 139 7.89 -10.82 -4.76
CA GLN A 139 7.68 -10.38 -3.38
C GLN A 139 6.28 -9.78 -3.23
N ALA A 140 5.87 -8.86 -4.11
CA ALA A 140 4.53 -8.27 -4.08
C ALA A 140 3.40 -9.30 -4.29
N PHE A 141 3.62 -10.26 -5.18
CA PHE A 141 2.69 -11.35 -5.44
C PHE A 141 2.50 -12.24 -4.21
N ARG A 142 3.60 -12.67 -3.58
CA ARG A 142 3.55 -13.56 -2.39
C ARG A 142 2.86 -12.93 -1.19
N THR A 143 2.89 -11.60 -1.06
CA THR A 143 2.22 -10.90 0.03
C THR A 143 0.77 -10.52 -0.29
N GLY A 144 0.25 -10.89 -1.46
CA GLY A 144 -1.12 -10.57 -1.89
C GLY A 144 -1.34 -9.12 -2.32
N VAL A 145 -0.29 -8.31 -2.46
CA VAL A 145 -0.40 -6.91 -2.88
C VAL A 145 -0.90 -6.81 -4.32
N ILE A 146 -0.46 -7.73 -5.19
CA ILE A 146 -0.93 -7.78 -6.59
C ILE A 146 -2.43 -8.07 -6.62
N ASP A 147 -2.89 -9.06 -5.87
CA ASP A 147 -4.32 -9.41 -5.83
C ASP A 147 -5.15 -8.24 -5.31
N ALA A 148 -4.75 -7.64 -4.17
CA ALA A 148 -5.44 -6.48 -3.61
C ALA A 148 -5.57 -5.32 -4.61
N LEU A 149 -4.54 -5.05 -5.41
CA LEU A 149 -4.57 -3.98 -6.41
C LEU A 149 -5.46 -4.29 -7.61
N ASN A 150 -5.66 -5.56 -7.97
CA ASN A 150 -6.42 -5.97 -9.16
C ASN A 150 -7.84 -6.47 -8.84
N ASP A 151 -8.20 -6.59 -7.56
CA ASP A 151 -9.56 -6.95 -7.12
C ASP A 151 -10.59 -5.85 -7.47
N GLU A 152 -10.11 -4.59 -7.59
CA GLU A 152 -10.95 -3.44 -7.88
C GLU A 152 -10.92 -3.04 -9.37
N PRO A 153 -12.08 -2.69 -9.96
CA PRO A 153 -12.16 -2.27 -11.36
C PRO A 153 -11.30 -1.02 -11.62
N LEU A 154 -10.70 -0.98 -12.81
CA LEU A 154 -9.76 0.06 -13.27
C LEU A 154 -10.46 1.40 -13.57
N ASP A 155 -11.79 1.43 -13.54
CA ASP A 155 -12.63 2.54 -13.96
C ASP A 155 -12.58 3.77 -13.03
N GLY A 156 -11.96 3.65 -11.84
CA GLY A 156 -11.52 4.79 -11.03
C GLY A 156 -12.64 5.69 -10.51
N ASN A 157 -13.90 5.22 -10.59
CA ASN A 157 -15.08 6.04 -10.36
C ASN A 157 -15.42 6.19 -8.86
N SER A 158 -14.79 5.41 -7.99
CA SER A 158 -14.96 5.50 -6.54
C SER A 158 -13.65 5.95 -5.85
N PRO A 159 -13.71 6.86 -4.87
CA PRO A 159 -12.54 7.25 -4.11
C PRO A 159 -12.06 6.04 -3.30
N GLN A 160 -10.80 5.65 -3.51
CA GLN A 160 -10.17 4.52 -2.83
C GLN A 160 -9.08 5.03 -1.87
N PHE A 161 -9.08 4.50 -0.66
CA PHE A 161 -8.10 4.75 0.38
C PHE A 161 -7.27 3.50 0.59
N TYR A 162 -5.96 3.64 0.46
CA TYR A 162 -4.99 2.56 0.49
C TYR A 162 -4.27 2.60 1.84
N VAL A 163 -4.47 1.59 2.67
CA VAL A 163 -3.84 1.48 3.98
C VAL A 163 -2.68 0.50 3.90
N VAL A 164 -1.46 0.99 4.11
CA VAL A 164 -0.27 0.17 4.26
C VAL A 164 -0.03 -0.02 5.75
N SER A 165 -0.18 -1.25 6.23
CA SER A 165 0.13 -1.60 7.63
C SER A 165 1.54 -2.19 7.79
N GLN A 166 2.07 -2.85 6.77
CA GLN A 166 3.43 -3.38 6.77
C GLN A 166 4.15 -2.93 5.50
N GLY A 167 5.24 -2.19 5.66
CA GLY A 167 5.88 -1.47 4.55
C GLY A 167 7.19 -0.77 4.91
N VAL A 168 7.69 0.03 3.98
CA VAL A 168 8.74 1.05 4.20
C VAL A 168 8.20 2.24 4.98
N HIS A 169 6.93 2.59 4.77
CA HIS A 169 6.24 3.66 5.48
C HIS A 169 4.77 3.28 5.71
N PRO A 170 4.43 2.63 6.83
CA PRO A 170 3.04 2.34 7.17
C PRO A 170 2.21 3.62 7.34
N ALA A 171 1.20 3.81 6.50
CA ALA A 171 0.34 4.99 6.48
C ALA A 171 -0.92 4.74 5.63
N MET A 172 -1.83 5.72 5.61
CA MET A 172 -2.96 5.78 4.68
C MET A 172 -2.62 6.68 3.49
N TYR A 173 -2.95 6.24 2.28
CA TYR A 173 -2.67 6.92 1.03
C TYR A 173 -3.96 7.11 0.22
N PRO A 174 -4.12 8.23 -0.50
CA PRO A 174 -5.31 8.49 -1.32
C PRO A 174 -5.26 7.83 -2.71
N ASN A 175 -4.13 7.23 -3.10
CA ASN A 175 -3.90 6.69 -4.45
C ASN A 175 -2.96 5.47 -4.38
N PRO A 176 -3.02 4.55 -5.36
CA PRO A 176 -2.21 3.33 -5.34
C PRO A 176 -0.72 3.60 -5.58
N ILE A 177 -0.38 4.59 -6.42
CA ILE A 177 1.03 4.92 -6.74
C ILE A 177 1.83 5.32 -5.49
N PRO A 178 1.42 6.30 -4.66
CA PRO A 178 2.15 6.63 -3.45
C PRO A 178 2.12 5.49 -2.41
N ALA A 179 1.04 4.71 -2.33
CA ALA A 179 1.00 3.52 -1.47
C ALA A 179 2.08 2.51 -1.87
N MET A 180 2.23 2.23 -3.18
CA MET A 180 3.28 1.36 -3.70
C MET A 180 4.67 1.98 -3.54
N ARG A 181 4.85 3.25 -3.91
CA ARG A 181 6.16 3.93 -3.92
C ARG A 181 6.70 4.18 -2.52
N ASP A 182 5.93 4.89 -1.71
CA ASP A 182 6.36 5.41 -0.41
C ASP A 182 6.03 4.41 0.69
N GLY A 183 4.84 3.80 0.61
CA GLY A 183 4.37 2.84 1.61
C GLY A 183 5.09 1.50 1.51
N LEU A 184 5.12 0.89 0.34
CA LEU A 184 5.65 -0.48 0.14
C LEU A 184 7.07 -0.51 -0.46
N GLY A 185 7.62 0.61 -0.91
CA GLY A 185 8.93 0.65 -1.57
C GLY A 185 8.97 -0.15 -2.88
N TRP A 186 7.82 -0.31 -3.54
CA TRP A 186 7.56 -1.17 -4.69
C TRP A 186 7.68 -2.67 -4.43
N ARG A 187 7.84 -3.09 -3.19
CA ARG A 187 7.94 -4.51 -2.81
C ARG A 187 6.59 -5.02 -2.30
N GLY A 188 6.58 -6.22 -1.75
CA GLY A 188 5.44 -6.75 -1.01
C GLY A 188 5.26 -6.10 0.36
N GLY A 189 4.17 -6.46 1.03
CA GLY A 189 3.79 -5.97 2.35
C GLY A 189 2.32 -6.24 2.63
N ALA A 190 1.72 -5.47 3.53
CA ALA A 190 0.31 -5.59 3.86
C ALA A 190 -0.43 -4.33 3.43
N LEU A 191 -1.21 -4.46 2.36
CA LEU A 191 -2.03 -3.41 1.74
C LEU A 191 -3.50 -3.78 1.88
N TYR A 192 -4.30 -2.80 2.30
CA TYR A 192 -5.76 -2.90 2.37
C TYR A 192 -6.37 -1.73 1.61
N ILE A 193 -7.49 -1.95 0.94
CA ILE A 193 -8.19 -0.93 0.16
C ILE A 193 -9.58 -0.74 0.75
N PHE A 194 -10.01 0.52 0.85
CA PHE A 194 -11.31 0.90 1.38
C PHE A 194 -11.93 2.00 0.51
N HIS A 195 -13.24 1.97 0.30
CA HIS A 195 -13.98 3.06 -0.36
C HIS A 195 -14.42 4.17 0.60
N SER A 196 -14.24 3.98 1.91
CA SER A 196 -14.57 4.95 2.95
C SER A 196 -13.33 5.37 3.72
N ARG A 197 -13.05 6.67 3.72
CA ARG A 197 -11.93 7.26 4.48
C ARG A 197 -12.02 6.93 5.96
N LEU A 198 -13.22 7.04 6.53
CA LEU A 198 -13.46 6.80 7.95
C LEU A 198 -13.16 5.34 8.32
N LYS A 199 -13.58 4.37 7.48
CA LYS A 199 -13.27 2.95 7.68
C LYS A 199 -11.76 2.69 7.58
N ALA A 200 -11.08 3.28 6.60
CA ALA A 200 -9.63 3.18 6.42
C ALA A 200 -8.85 3.72 7.63
N GLU A 201 -9.22 4.91 8.11
CA GLU A 201 -8.60 5.56 9.26
C GLU A 201 -8.81 4.77 10.55
N THR A 202 -10.05 4.34 10.79
CA THR A 202 -10.39 3.50 11.95
C THR A 202 -9.61 2.19 11.93
N PHE A 203 -9.50 1.55 10.76
CA PHE A 203 -8.70 0.35 10.59
C PHE A 203 -7.22 0.61 10.88
N PHE A 204 -6.64 1.67 10.31
CA PHE A 204 -5.22 1.99 10.48
C PHE A 204 -4.88 2.30 11.94
N LEU A 205 -5.69 3.11 12.62
CA LEU A 205 -5.53 3.40 14.06
C LEU A 205 -5.62 2.14 14.90
N ARG A 206 -6.52 1.21 14.56
CA ARG A 206 -6.61 -0.10 15.24
C ARG A 206 -5.34 -0.92 15.04
N GLU A 207 -4.80 -1.00 13.84
CA GLU A 207 -3.56 -1.73 13.56
C GLU A 207 -2.35 -1.10 14.27
N LEU A 208 -2.29 0.23 14.29
CA LEU A 208 -1.25 1.00 14.98
C LEU A 208 -1.31 0.77 16.50
N ASN A 209 -2.48 0.92 17.11
CA ASN A 209 -2.68 0.70 18.55
C ASN A 209 -2.42 -0.75 18.97
N ALA A 210 -2.66 -1.71 18.07
CA ALA A 210 -2.37 -3.11 18.29
C ALA A 210 -0.88 -3.48 18.08
N GLY A 211 -0.02 -2.53 17.69
CA GLY A 211 1.38 -2.78 17.37
C GLY A 211 1.58 -3.71 16.16
N ARG A 212 0.57 -3.83 15.29
CA ARG A 212 0.60 -4.69 14.10
C ARG A 212 1.20 -3.99 12.89
N THR A 213 1.41 -2.68 12.96
CA THR A 213 2.14 -1.94 11.94
C THR A 213 3.63 -2.27 11.98
N ARG A 214 4.23 -2.62 10.84
CA ARG A 214 5.65 -2.97 10.76
C ARG A 214 6.34 -2.13 9.71
N GLN A 215 7.37 -1.41 10.12
CA GLN A 215 8.22 -0.65 9.23
C GLN A 215 9.54 -1.40 9.03
N TRP A 216 9.95 -1.61 7.77
CA TRP A 216 11.31 -2.07 7.46
C TRP A 216 12.10 -0.98 6.75
N THR A 217 13.40 -0.93 7.04
CA THR A 217 14.33 -0.04 6.36
C THR A 217 14.76 -0.66 5.03
N LEU A 218 14.76 0.13 3.97
CA LEU A 218 15.44 -0.26 2.73
C LEU A 218 16.94 -0.22 3.00
N SER A 219 17.57 -1.38 3.10
CA SER A 219 19.02 -1.50 2.92
C SER A 219 19.30 -1.20 1.46
N LEU A 220 19.79 0.02 1.20
CA LEU A 220 20.26 0.48 -0.10
C LEU A 220 21.60 -0.18 -0.46
#